data_AF-A0A3E1DBX5-F1
#
_entry.id   AF-A0A3E1DBX5-F1
#
_cell.length_a   1.000
_cell.length_b   1.000
_cell.length_c   1.000
_cell.angle_alpha   90.00
_cell.angle_beta   90.00
_cell.angle_gamma   90.00
#
_symmetry.space_group_name_H-M   'P 1'
#
loop_
_entity.id
_entity.type
_entity.pdbx_description
1 polymer ?
#
loop_
_entity_poly.entity_id
_entity_poly.type
_entity_poly.pdbx_seq_one_letter_code
_entity_poly.pdbx_strand_id
1 'polypeptide(L)'
;MAADVAWRLAKSLAIQQTICDKRPEQLKMDFALWNRPAVHQHIKLMHNIKLSIRAVGNYLARWGFTPQKSIKKAYEQRPEAVQTWLGLAWLGLAWLGLA
;
A
#
# COMPACT_ATOMS: atom_id res chain seq x y z
N MET A 1 25.07 9.53 24.42
CA MET A 1 24.60 8.31 23.72
C MET A 1 23.15 7.95 24.05
N ALA A 2 22.71 7.87 25.31
CA ALA A 2 21.34 7.49 25.65
C ALA A 2 20.25 8.48 25.15
N ALA A 3 20.49 9.80 25.25
CA ALA A 3 19.53 10.82 24.80
C ALA A 3 19.30 10.82 23.28
N ASP A 4 20.35 10.56 22.48
CA ASP A 4 20.24 10.47 21.02
C ASP A 4 19.40 9.25 20.59
N VAL A 5 19.63 8.10 21.24
CA VAL A 5 18.87 6.87 20.96
C VAL A 5 17.41 7.04 21.34
N ALA A 6 17.13 7.60 22.52
CA ALA A 6 15.76 7.86 22.98
C ALA A 6 15.00 8.78 22.02
N TRP A 7 15.64 9.86 21.53
CA TRP A 7 15.04 10.76 20.56
C TRP A 7 14.73 10.08 19.22
N ARG A 8 15.65 9.25 18.72
CA ARG A 8 15.46 8.49 17.47
C ARG A 8 14.31 7.49 17.57
N LEU A 9 14.18 6.83 18.72
CA LEU A 9 13.08 5.89 18.98
C LEU A 9 11.74 6.63 19.08
N ALA A 10 11.67 7.70 19.86
CA ALA A 10 10.45 8.50 20.01
C ALA A 10 9.94 9.02 18.66
N LYS A 11 10.84 9.51 17.80
CA LYS A 11 10.48 9.97 16.45
C LYS A 11 9.96 8.82 15.58
N SER A 12 10.59 7.65 15.63
CA SER A 12 10.13 6.47 14.87
C SER A 12 8.73 6.00 15.31
N LEU A 13 8.46 6.04 16.62
CA LEU A 13 7.15 5.67 17.17
C LEU A 13 6.05 6.65 16.76
N ALA A 14 6.33 7.96 16.78
CA ALA A 14 5.38 8.98 16.33
C ALA A 14 4.97 8.81 14.86
N ILE A 15 5.93 8.43 14.00
CA ILE A 15 5.65 8.10 12.59
C ILE A 15 4.75 6.87 12.49
N GLN A 16 5.05 5.80 13.24
CA GLN A 16 4.24 4.57 13.24
C GLN A 16 2.81 4.83 13.72
N GLN A 17 2.65 5.57 14.82
CA GLN A 17 1.33 5.95 15.35
C GLN A 17 0.54 6.73 14.32
N THR A 18 1.16 7.72 13.65
CA THR A 18 0.46 8.49 12.61
C THR A 18 0.00 7.61 11.44
N ILE A 19 0.82 6.63 11.04
CA ILE A 19 0.46 5.68 9.97
C ILE A 19 -0.74 4.80 10.39
N CYS A 20 -0.82 4.40 11.66
CA CYS A 20 -1.91 3.59 12.19
C CYS A 20 -3.20 4.39 12.42
N ASP A 21 -3.08 5.61 12.95
CA ASP A 21 -4.22 6.39 13.44
C ASP A 21 -4.88 7.23 12.35
N LYS A 22 -4.13 7.64 11.33
CA LYS A 22 -4.58 8.60 10.32
C LYS A 22 -4.44 8.06 8.91
N ARG A 23 -5.22 8.65 7.99
CA ARG A 23 -5.06 8.47 6.55
C ARG A 23 -4.36 9.70 5.94
N PRO A 24 -3.61 9.57 4.84
CA PRO A 24 -2.93 10.71 4.23
C PRO A 24 -3.89 11.82 3.78
N GLU A 25 -5.11 11.48 3.37
CA GLU A 25 -6.18 12.43 3.03
C GLU A 25 -6.53 13.36 4.21
N GLN A 26 -6.57 12.83 5.43
CA GLN A 26 -6.81 13.62 6.65
C GLN A 26 -5.64 14.58 6.96
N LEU A 27 -4.47 14.31 6.40
CA LEU A 27 -3.28 15.14 6.50
C LEU A 27 -3.15 16.11 5.31
N LYS A 28 -4.20 16.27 4.49
CA LYS A 28 -4.22 17.09 3.27
C LYS A 28 -3.11 16.73 2.29
N MET A 29 -2.78 15.44 2.19
CA MET A 29 -1.80 14.93 1.23
C MET A 29 -2.51 14.40 -0.02
N ASP A 30 -1.85 14.52 -1.18
CA ASP A 30 -2.38 14.06 -2.48
C ASP A 30 -2.34 12.53 -2.65
N PHE A 31 -2.40 11.76 -1.56
CA PHE A 31 -2.34 10.30 -1.58
C PHE A 31 -3.61 9.71 -0.96
N ALA A 32 -4.22 8.73 -1.65
CA ALA A 32 -5.38 8.02 -1.13
C ALA A 32 -5.04 7.05 0.03
N LEU A 33 -3.81 6.51 0.05
CA LEU A 33 -3.36 5.52 1.02
C LEU A 33 -1.89 5.71 1.39
N TRP A 34 -1.48 5.17 2.54
CA TRP A 34 -0.08 5.13 2.92
C TRP A 34 0.73 4.25 1.97
N ASN A 35 1.63 4.88 1.24
CA ASN A 35 2.62 4.23 0.39
C ASN A 35 4.01 4.82 0.68
N ARG A 36 5.07 4.25 0.08
CA ARG A 36 6.45 4.71 0.31
C ARG A 36 6.62 6.23 0.03
N PRO A 37 6.12 6.79 -1.09
CA PRO A 37 6.10 8.24 -1.32
C PRO A 37 5.36 9.06 -0.26
N ALA A 38 4.18 8.61 0.18
CA ALA A 38 3.37 9.30 1.18
C ALA A 38 4.09 9.39 2.52
N VAL A 39 4.67 8.27 2.99
CA VAL A 39 5.45 8.24 4.24
C VAL A 39 6.70 9.12 4.11
N HIS A 40 7.39 9.09 2.97
CA HIS A 40 8.54 9.97 2.71
C HIS A 40 8.16 11.45 2.79
N GLN A 41 7.06 11.85 2.14
CA GLN A 41 6.57 13.23 2.17
C GLN A 41 6.15 13.63 3.59
N HIS A 42 5.48 12.74 4.32
CA HIS A 42 5.08 12.99 5.70
C HIS A 42 6.28 13.25 6.62
N ILE A 43 7.32 12.41 6.53
CA ILE A 43 8.56 12.57 7.32
C ILE A 43 9.25 13.90 6.98
N LYS A 44 9.27 14.28 5.69
CA LYS A 44 9.83 15.55 5.25
C LYS A 44 9.06 16.74 5.83
N LEU A 45 7.72 16.69 5.82
CA LEU A 45 6.88 17.79 6.32
C LEU A 45 6.90 17.92 7.84
N MET A 46 6.79 16.82 8.58
CA MET A 46 6.67 16.86 10.06
C MET A 46 8.01 16.96 10.78
N HIS A 47 9.08 16.42 10.19
CA HIS A 47 10.38 16.33 10.87
C HIS A 47 11.50 17.06 10.14
N ASN A 48 11.25 17.64 8.96
CA ASN A 48 12.25 18.30 8.10
C ASN A 48 13.49 17.44 7.78
N ILE A 49 13.33 16.11 7.77
CA ILE A 49 14.40 15.16 7.45
C ILE A 49 14.23 14.68 6.02
N LYS A 50 15.29 14.78 5.22
CA LYS A 50 15.36 14.18 3.88
C LYS A 50 15.88 12.75 4.01
N LEU A 51 14.99 11.78 3.85
CA LEU A 51 15.36 10.36 3.73
C LEU A 51 15.27 9.94 2.27
N SER A 52 16.06 8.95 1.84
CA SER A 52 15.82 8.33 0.53
C SER A 52 14.56 7.47 0.60
N ILE A 53 13.84 7.36 -0.52
CA ILE A 53 12.66 6.47 -0.63
C ILE A 53 13.03 5.01 -0.28
N ARG A 54 14.26 4.59 -0.61
CA ARG A 54 14.80 3.27 -0.23
C ARG A 54 14.94 3.12 1.28
N ALA A 55 15.45 4.14 1.97
CA ALA A 55 15.55 4.13 3.43
C ALA A 55 14.16 4.05 4.08
N VAL A 56 13.18 4.80 3.57
CA VAL A 56 11.78 4.71 4.03
C VAL A 56 11.23 3.29 3.84
N GLY A 57 11.47 2.67 2.68
CA GLY A 57 11.12 1.27 2.43
C GLY A 57 11.74 0.30 3.44
N ASN A 58 13.03 0.49 3.78
CA ASN A 58 13.73 -0.33 4.79
C ASN A 58 13.15 -0.13 6.20
N TYR A 59 12.81 1.10 6.58
CA TYR A 59 12.16 1.38 7.87
C TYR A 59 10.78 0.75 7.97
N LEU A 60 9.96 0.89 6.92
CA LEU A 60 8.65 0.24 6.87
C LEU A 60 8.77 -1.28 6.99
N ALA A 61 9.72 -1.90 6.29
CA ALA A 61 9.98 -3.34 6.41
C ALA A 61 10.41 -3.74 7.83
N ARG A 62 11.30 -2.97 8.47
CA ARG A 62 11.73 -3.21 9.86
C ARG A 62 10.61 -3.05 10.87
N TRP A 63 9.65 -2.16 10.62
CA TRP A 63 8.47 -1.96 11.46
C TRP A 63 7.36 -2.98 11.17
N GLY A 64 7.57 -3.93 10.25
CA GLY A 64 6.58 -4.94 9.89
C GLY A 64 5.50 -4.45 8.92
N PHE A 65 5.58 -3.21 8.42
CA PHE A 65 4.70 -2.72 7.36
C PHE A 65 5.07 -3.38 6.04
N THR A 66 4.33 -4.42 5.71
CA THR A 66 4.48 -5.11 4.43
C THR A 66 3.74 -4.30 3.36
N PRO A 67 4.36 -4.03 2.19
CA PRO A 67 3.66 -3.42 1.07
C PRO A 67 2.44 -4.28 0.70
N GLN A 68 1.24 -3.81 1.02
CA GLN A 68 0.02 -4.50 0.61
C GLN A 68 -0.02 -4.51 -0.93
N LYS A 69 -0.06 -5.68 -1.56
CA LYS A 69 -0.21 -5.78 -3.03
C LYS A 69 -1.50 -5.08 -3.42
N SER A 70 -1.46 -4.26 -4.47
CA SER A 70 -2.68 -3.64 -4.99
C SER A 70 -3.66 -4.73 -5.39
N ILE A 71 -4.91 -4.59 -4.96
CA ILE A 71 -5.99 -5.56 -5.16
C ILE A 71 -6.16 -5.91 -6.66
N LYS A 72 -5.85 -4.99 -7.57
CA LYS A 72 -5.88 -5.21 -9.03
C LYS A 72 -5.03 -6.41 -9.48
N LYS A 73 -3.83 -6.60 -8.92
CA LYS A 73 -2.93 -7.70 -9.32
C LYS A 73 -3.39 -9.07 -8.79
N ALA A 74 -4.27 -9.10 -7.79
CA ALA A 74 -4.81 -10.33 -7.22
C ALA A 74 -5.98 -10.90 -8.05
N TYR A 75 -6.76 -10.05 -8.71
CA TYR A 75 -7.87 -10.48 -9.57
C TYR A 75 -7.40 -10.99 -10.94
N GLU A 76 -6.34 -10.42 -11.50
CA GLU A 76 -5.77 -10.85 -12.80
C GLU A 76 -5.19 -12.27 -12.80
N GLN A 77 -5.02 -12.88 -11.62
CA GLN A 77 -4.39 -14.20 -11.44
C GLN A 77 -5.39 -15.33 -11.16
N ARG A 78 -6.70 -15.14 -11.37
CA ARG A 78 -7.69 -16.24 -11.31
C ARG A 78 -8.17 -16.67 -12.70
N PRO A 79 -7.30 -17.27 -13.55
CA PRO A 79 -7.68 -17.70 -14.88
C PRO A 79 -8.82 -18.73 -14.87
N GLU A 80 -8.93 -19.54 -13.82
CA GLU A 80 -9.97 -20.57 -13.68
C GLU A 80 -11.39 -19.99 -13.57
N ALA A 81 -11.55 -18.90 -12.81
CA ALA A 81 -12.85 -18.23 -12.68
C ALA A 81 -13.26 -17.53 -13.99
N VAL A 82 -12.27 -16.99 -14.72
CA VAL A 82 -12.48 -16.37 -16.04
C VAL A 82 -12.84 -17.41 -17.09
N GLN A 83 -12.17 -18.58 -17.09
CA GLN A 83 -12.49 -19.67 -18.01
C GLN A 83 -13.86 -20.29 -17.73
N THR A 84 -14.23 -20.45 -16.46
CA THR A 84 -15.57 -20.94 -16.08
C THR A 84 -16.65 -19.97 -16.56
N TRP A 85 -16.43 -18.66 -16.42
CA TRP A 85 -17.36 -17.64 -16.92
C TRP A 85 -17.47 -17.64 -18.45
N LEU A 86 -16.35 -17.73 -19.17
CA LEU A 86 -16.33 -17.80 -20.64
C LEU A 86 -16.99 -19.09 -21.16
N GLY A 87 -16.77 -20.23 -20.50
CA GLY A 87 -17.40 -21.51 -20.87
C GLY A 87 -18.92 -21.51 -20.65
N LEU A 88 -19.40 -20.97 -19.53
CA LEU A 88 -20.83 -20.84 -19.25
C LEU A 88 -21.52 -19.83 -20.19
N ALA A 89 -20.85 -18.73 -20.53
CA ALA A 89 -21.35 -17.76 -21.50
C ALA A 89 -21.42 -18.33 -22.94
N TRP A 90 -20.46 -19.19 -23.31
CA TRP A 90 -20.47 -19.89 -24.60
C TRP A 90 -21.60 -20.91 -24.71
N LEU A 91 -21.91 -21.63 -23.63
CA LEU A 91 -23.00 -22.62 -23.58
C LEU A 91 -24.41 -21.98 -23.57
N GLY A 92 -24.53 -20.70 -23.19
CA GLY A 92 -25.80 -19.95 -23.22
C GLY A 92 -26.21 -19.43 -24.60
N LEU A 93 -25.26 -19.30 -25.55
CA LEU A 93 -25.53 -18.81 -26.92
C LEU A 93 -25.69 -19.95 -27.94
N ALA A 94 -25.23 -21.17 -27.62
CA ALA A 94 -25.36 -22.33 -28.50
C ALA A 94 -26.81 -22.86 -28.64
N TRP A 95 -27.78 -22.27 -27.93
CA TRP A 95 -29.21 -22.63 -27.98
C TRP A 95 -30.07 -21.77 -28.92
N LEU A 96 -29.49 -20.83 -29.68
CA LEU A 96 -30.18 -20.06 -30.72
C LEU A 96 -29.52 -20.32 -32.08
N GLY A 97 -29.84 -21.48 -32.65
CA GLY A 97 -29.23 -22.05 -33.84
C GLY A 97 -28.93 -21.07 -34.98
N LEU A 98 -27.70 -21.12 -35.45
CA LEU A 98 -27.27 -20.68 -36.77
C LEU A 98 -26.28 -21.74 -37.27
N ALA A 99 -26.88 -22.81 -37.81
CA ALA A 99 -26.30 -23.61 -38.89
C ALA A 99 -26.71 -22.97 -40.22
#